data_AF-A0AAW9KIP3-F1
#
_entry.id   AF-A0AAW9KIP3-F1
#
_cell.length_a   1.000
_cell.length_b   1.000
_cell.length_c   1.000
_cell.angle_alpha   90.00
_cell.angle_beta   90.00
_cell.angle_gamma   90.00
#
_symmetry.space_group_name_H-M   'P 1'
#
loop_
_entity.id
_entity.type
_entity.pdbx_description
1 polymer ?
#
loop_
_entity_poly.entity_id
_entity_poly.type
_entity_poly.pdbx_seq_one_letter_code
_entity_poly.pdbx_strand_id
1 'polypeptide(L)'
;LEELWAFNEEEVARAIAESAIPVISAVGHETDFTIADFVADLRAPTPTAAAELAVPHIEDVRQHLSHLGLRLKQAARRSLAVQQERLLRAQQAGVMRRPKQALEQRRIALARWNDRLMNQSRSLASRKEKQLAALTARLKDQSPVQQVKIARNRLRSSDR
;
A
#
# COMPACT_ATOMS: atom_id res chain seq x y z
N LEU A 1 -42.05 -10.82 -56.77
CA LEU A 1 -42.91 -10.77 -55.55
C LEU A 1 -43.23 -12.17 -55.02
N GLU A 2 -43.40 -13.21 -55.85
CA GLU A 2 -43.61 -14.58 -55.35
C GLU A 2 -42.40 -15.15 -54.59
N GLU A 3 -41.17 -14.84 -55.01
CA GLU A 3 -39.95 -15.36 -54.37
C GLU A 3 -39.70 -14.83 -52.94
N LEU A 4 -40.34 -13.73 -52.53
CA LEU A 4 -40.16 -13.10 -51.21
C LEU A 4 -41.40 -13.21 -50.32
N TRP A 5 -42.42 -13.98 -50.74
CA TRP A 5 -43.71 -14.03 -50.04
C TRP A 5 -43.59 -14.51 -48.60
N ALA A 6 -42.74 -15.51 -48.34
CA ALA A 6 -42.48 -16.05 -47.01
C ALA A 6 -41.98 -15.01 -46.00
N PHE A 7 -41.44 -13.87 -46.46
CA PHE A 7 -40.93 -12.79 -45.61
C PHE A 7 -41.92 -11.62 -45.44
N ASN A 8 -43.09 -11.73 -46.07
CA ASN A 8 -44.22 -10.81 -45.93
C ASN A 8 -45.36 -11.39 -45.09
N GLU A 9 -45.15 -12.54 -44.43
CA GLU A 9 -46.14 -13.13 -43.53
C GLU A 9 -46.08 -12.49 -42.13
N GLU A 10 -47.26 -12.19 -41.58
CA GLU A 10 -47.39 -11.54 -40.26
C GLU A 10 -46.77 -12.40 -39.13
N GLU A 11 -46.92 -13.73 -39.21
CA GLU A 11 -46.37 -14.65 -38.22
C GLU A 11 -44.84 -14.56 -38.15
N VAL A 12 -44.17 -14.48 -39.31
CA VAL A 12 -42.72 -14.29 -39.40
C VAL A 12 -42.30 -12.95 -38.81
N ALA A 13 -43.06 -11.89 -39.10
CA ALA A 13 -42.77 -10.56 -38.57
C ALA A 13 -42.90 -10.50 -37.04
N ARG A 14 -43.94 -11.12 -36.47
CA ARG A 14 -44.11 -11.24 -35.01
C ARG A 14 -42.99 -12.05 -34.38
N ALA A 15 -42.60 -13.16 -35.00
CA ALA A 15 -41.50 -14.00 -34.51
C ALA A 15 -40.16 -13.25 -34.47
N ILE A 16 -39.87 -12.42 -35.50
CA ILE A 16 -38.67 -11.58 -35.51
C ILE A 16 -38.75 -10.51 -34.41
N ALA A 17 -39.88 -9.81 -34.29
CA ALA A 17 -40.07 -8.76 -33.30
C ALA A 17 -39.98 -9.26 -31.84
N GLU A 18 -40.36 -10.52 -31.60
CA GLU A 18 -40.27 -11.17 -30.29
C GLU A 18 -38.92 -11.87 -30.04
N SER A 19 -37.99 -11.83 -31.00
CA SER A 19 -36.68 -12.49 -30.88
C SER A 19 -35.79 -11.83 -29.82
N ALA A 20 -35.23 -12.65 -28.93
CA ALA A 20 -34.19 -12.21 -27.99
C ALA A 20 -32.79 -12.13 -28.62
N ILE A 21 -32.61 -12.73 -29.80
CA ILE A 21 -31.35 -12.72 -30.55
C ILE A 21 -31.48 -11.65 -31.65
N PRO A 22 -30.52 -10.73 -31.80
CA PRO A 22 -30.56 -9.73 -32.85
C PRO A 22 -30.67 -10.35 -34.25
N VAL A 23 -31.58 -9.82 -35.07
CA VAL A 23 -31.89 -10.31 -36.41
C VAL A 23 -31.43 -9.30 -37.46
N ILE A 24 -30.64 -9.76 -38.43
CA ILE A 24 -30.28 -8.98 -39.63
C ILE A 24 -31.06 -9.53 -40.82
N SER A 25 -31.93 -8.72 -41.42
CA SER A 25 -32.62 -9.09 -42.66
C SER A 25 -31.70 -8.90 -43.86
N ALA A 26 -31.62 -9.92 -44.72
CA ALA A 26 -30.72 -9.95 -45.88
C ALA A 26 -31.36 -10.60 -47.11
N VAL A 27 -32.67 -10.41 -47.28
CA VAL A 27 -33.52 -11.20 -48.17
C VAL A 27 -33.72 -10.55 -49.56
N GLY A 28 -33.69 -9.22 -49.66
CA GLY A 28 -33.98 -8.47 -50.89
C GLY A 28 -32.80 -7.64 -51.42
N HIS A 29 -32.88 -7.23 -52.68
CA HIS A 29 -32.00 -6.20 -53.26
C HIS A 29 -32.38 -4.81 -52.73
N GLU A 30 -31.56 -3.77 -52.96
CA GLU A 30 -31.76 -2.44 -52.36
C GLU A 30 -33.20 -1.89 -52.49
N THR A 31 -33.91 -2.23 -53.57
CA THR A 31 -35.26 -1.77 -53.90
C THR A 31 -36.40 -2.66 -53.41
N ASP A 32 -36.13 -3.91 -53.03
CA ASP A 32 -37.17 -4.84 -52.57
C ASP A 32 -37.26 -4.80 -51.05
N PHE A 33 -38.44 -4.47 -50.53
CA PHE A 33 -38.73 -4.41 -49.10
C PHE A 33 -39.80 -5.43 -48.72
N THR A 34 -39.62 -6.04 -47.56
CA THR A 34 -40.54 -6.99 -46.95
C THR A 34 -40.93 -6.54 -45.55
N ILE A 35 -42.01 -7.07 -45.00
CA ILE A 35 -42.42 -6.78 -43.62
C ILE A 35 -41.33 -7.22 -42.63
N ALA A 36 -40.63 -8.33 -42.90
CA ALA A 36 -39.48 -8.79 -42.11
C ALA A 36 -38.35 -7.75 -42.03
N ASP A 37 -38.09 -6.99 -43.10
CA ASP A 37 -37.08 -5.93 -43.10
C ASP A 37 -37.39 -4.79 -42.12
N PHE A 38 -38.67 -4.53 -41.85
CA PHE A 38 -39.10 -3.44 -40.97
C PHE A 38 -39.09 -3.81 -39.50
N VAL A 39 -39.15 -5.10 -39.18
CA VAL A 39 -39.13 -5.59 -37.80
C VAL A 39 -37.76 -6.12 -37.36
N ALA A 40 -36.83 -6.37 -38.30
CA ALA A 40 -35.46 -6.76 -37.99
C ALA A 40 -34.65 -5.60 -37.37
N ASP A 41 -33.64 -5.93 -36.56
CA ASP A 41 -32.75 -4.94 -35.93
C ASP A 41 -31.88 -4.18 -36.94
N LEU A 42 -31.54 -4.87 -38.04
CA LEU A 42 -30.72 -4.32 -39.10
C LEU A 42 -31.14 -4.89 -40.45
N ARG A 43 -31.07 -4.06 -41.49
CA ARG A 43 -31.21 -4.50 -42.89
C ARG A 43 -29.86 -4.47 -43.58
N ALA A 44 -29.55 -5.54 -44.30
CA ALA A 44 -28.42 -5.64 -45.20
C ALA A 44 -28.91 -5.95 -46.63
N PRO A 45 -28.24 -5.44 -47.67
CA PRO A 45 -28.65 -5.66 -49.06
C PRO A 45 -28.33 -7.07 -49.58
N THR A 46 -27.45 -7.81 -48.90
CA THR A 46 -27.08 -9.19 -49.27
C THR A 46 -26.74 -10.00 -48.02
N PRO A 47 -26.87 -11.34 -48.07
CA PRO A 47 -26.42 -12.21 -46.97
C PRO A 47 -24.94 -12.02 -46.61
N THR A 48 -24.08 -11.74 -47.60
CA THR A 48 -22.66 -11.44 -47.37
C THR A 48 -22.47 -10.16 -46.58
N ALA A 49 -23.20 -9.09 -46.92
CA ALA A 49 -23.15 -7.83 -46.17
C ALA A 49 -23.68 -8.00 -44.74
N ALA A 50 -24.71 -8.82 -44.53
CA ALA A 50 -25.19 -9.15 -43.19
C ALA A 50 -24.12 -9.87 -42.36
N ALA A 51 -23.41 -10.83 -42.97
CA ALA A 51 -22.32 -11.55 -42.31
C ALA A 51 -21.17 -10.60 -41.94
N GLU A 52 -20.77 -9.70 -42.85
CA GLU A 52 -19.73 -8.70 -42.59
C GLU A 52 -20.11 -7.73 -41.45
N LEU A 53 -21.39 -7.37 -41.32
CA LEU A 53 -21.88 -6.54 -40.22
C LEU A 53 -21.93 -7.29 -38.88
N ALA A 54 -22.13 -8.62 -38.91
CA ALA A 54 -22.24 -9.45 -37.72
C ALA A 54 -20.89 -9.82 -37.08
N VAL A 55 -19.79 -9.75 -37.83
CA VAL A 55 -18.46 -10.16 -37.33
C VAL A 55 -17.44 -9.01 -37.33
N PRO A 56 -16.53 -8.96 -36.35
CA PRO A 56 -15.47 -7.96 -36.34
C PRO A 56 -14.47 -8.18 -37.50
N HIS A 57 -13.86 -7.10 -37.99
CA HIS A 57 -12.82 -7.19 -38.99
C HIS A 57 -11.56 -7.89 -38.42
N ILE A 58 -10.99 -8.80 -39.22
CA ILE A 58 -9.82 -9.60 -38.81
C ILE A 58 -8.61 -8.73 -38.42
N GLU A 59 -8.45 -7.57 -39.04
CA GLU A 59 -7.32 -6.69 -38.77
C GLU A 59 -7.44 -6.02 -37.40
N ASP A 60 -8.64 -5.64 -36.98
CA ASP A 60 -8.89 -5.10 -35.64
C ASP A 60 -8.57 -6.14 -34.56
N VAL A 61 -8.97 -7.39 -34.79
CA VAL A 61 -8.65 -8.51 -33.90
C VAL A 61 -7.13 -8.72 -33.82
N ARG A 62 -6.41 -8.68 -34.95
CA ARG A 62 -4.94 -8.79 -34.98
C ARG A 62 -4.25 -7.66 -34.24
N GLN A 63 -4.69 -6.42 -34.46
CA GLN A 63 -4.16 -5.24 -33.76
C GLN A 63 -4.39 -5.36 -32.26
N HIS A 64 -5.59 -5.78 -31.85
CA HIS A 64 -5.92 -6.02 -30.45
C HIS A 64 -5.01 -7.08 -29.81
N LEU A 65 -4.80 -8.22 -30.47
CA LEU A 65 -3.90 -9.28 -30.00
C LEU A 65 -2.45 -8.80 -29.90
N SER A 66 -1.98 -8.04 -30.89
CA SER A 66 -0.63 -7.45 -30.87
C SER A 66 -0.46 -6.50 -29.68
N HIS A 67 -1.45 -5.64 -29.43
CA HIS A 67 -1.46 -4.72 -28.30
C HIS A 67 -1.43 -5.46 -26.94
N LEU A 68 -2.26 -6.50 -26.79
CA LEU A 68 -2.25 -7.36 -25.60
C LEU A 68 -0.88 -8.03 -25.40
N GLY A 69 -0.26 -8.52 -26.47
CA GLY A 69 1.07 -9.12 -26.44
C GLY A 69 2.15 -8.13 -25.97
N LEU A 70 2.11 -6.87 -26.43
CA LEU A 70 3.02 -5.82 -25.98
C LEU A 70 2.82 -5.52 -24.49
N ARG A 71 1.57 -5.39 -24.04
CA ARG A 71 1.24 -5.15 -22.62
C ARG A 71 1.74 -6.29 -21.72
N LEU A 72 1.54 -7.54 -22.13
CA LEU A 72 2.03 -8.71 -21.40
C LEU A 72 3.55 -8.69 -21.27
N LYS A 73 4.28 -8.46 -22.37
CA LYS A 73 5.75 -8.36 -22.36
C LYS A 73 6.24 -7.27 -21.41
N GLN A 74 5.60 -6.10 -21.42
CA GLN A 74 5.95 -4.99 -20.52
C GLN A 74 5.65 -5.32 -19.05
N ALA A 75 4.53 -5.98 -18.76
CA ALA A 75 4.18 -6.39 -17.40
C ALA A 75 5.17 -7.44 -16.87
N ALA A 76 5.53 -8.43 -17.68
CA ALA A 76 6.51 -9.45 -17.33
C ALA A 76 7.90 -8.85 -17.04
N ARG A 77 8.38 -7.93 -17.89
CA ARG A 77 9.65 -7.22 -17.67
C ARG A 77 9.65 -6.41 -16.37
N ARG A 78 8.57 -5.69 -16.09
CA ARG A 78 8.42 -4.92 -14.83
C ARG A 78 8.43 -5.84 -13.62
N SER A 79 7.68 -6.94 -13.67
CA SER A 79 7.67 -7.92 -12.59
C SER A 79 9.06 -8.48 -12.32
N LEU A 80 9.78 -8.89 -13.38
CA LEU A 80 11.14 -9.41 -13.25
C LEU A 80 12.10 -8.37 -12.65
N ALA A 81 12.05 -7.11 -13.09
CA ALA A 81 12.88 -6.04 -12.54
C ALA A 81 12.64 -5.83 -11.04
N VAL A 82 11.37 -5.83 -10.60
CA VAL A 82 11.00 -5.72 -9.18
C VAL A 82 11.55 -6.89 -8.37
N GLN A 83 11.47 -8.12 -8.88
CA GLN A 83 12.01 -9.28 -8.17
C GLN A 83 13.55 -9.26 -8.10
N GLN A 84 14.21 -8.84 -9.17
CA GLN A 84 15.67 -8.67 -9.19
C GLN A 84 16.12 -7.62 -8.17
N GLU A 85 15.42 -6.49 -8.09
CA GLU A 85 15.71 -5.45 -7.10
C GLU A 85 15.51 -5.97 -5.67
N ARG A 86 14.42 -6.69 -5.41
CA ARG A 86 14.17 -7.33 -4.11
C ARG A 86 15.28 -8.30 -3.73
N LEU A 87 15.74 -9.11 -4.68
CA LEU A 87 16.84 -10.05 -4.46
C LEU A 87 18.14 -9.32 -4.13
N LEU A 88 18.49 -8.27 -4.88
CA LEU A 88 19.68 -7.46 -4.63
C LEU A 88 19.62 -6.79 -3.26
N ARG A 89 18.47 -6.22 -2.88
CA ARG A 89 18.27 -5.64 -1.54
C ARG A 89 18.43 -6.69 -0.44
N ALA A 90 17.87 -7.89 -0.62
CA ALA A 90 18.02 -8.98 0.35
C ALA A 90 19.49 -9.45 0.48
N GLN A 91 20.22 -9.53 -0.64
CA GLN A 91 21.66 -9.86 -0.65
C GLN A 91 22.52 -8.77 0.01
N GLN A 92 22.14 -7.50 -0.16
CA GLN A 92 22.85 -6.35 0.41
C GLN A 92 22.47 -6.07 1.87
N ALA A 93 21.32 -6.56 2.34
CA ALA A 93 20.90 -6.42 3.73
C ALA A 93 21.97 -7.04 4.65
N GLY A 94 22.76 -6.18 5.31
CA GLY A 94 23.90 -6.56 6.14
C GLY A 94 23.55 -7.52 7.29
N VAL A 95 22.27 -7.60 7.66
CA VAL A 95 21.73 -8.55 8.63
C VAL A 95 21.94 -10.00 8.18
N MET A 96 21.86 -10.28 6.87
CA MET A 96 22.07 -11.62 6.33
C MET A 96 23.55 -11.87 5.96
N ARG A 97 24.29 -10.81 5.60
CA ARG A 97 25.72 -10.90 5.26
C ARG A 97 26.64 -11.06 6.47
N ARG A 98 26.35 -10.41 7.61
CA ARG A 98 27.17 -10.47 8.83
C ARG A 98 26.33 -10.35 10.12
N PRO A 99 25.40 -11.29 10.37
CA PRO A 99 24.55 -11.26 11.56
C PRO A 99 25.35 -11.17 12.87
N LYS A 100 26.51 -11.82 12.93
CA LYS A 100 27.42 -11.74 14.09
C LYS A 100 27.96 -10.33 14.35
N GLN A 101 28.36 -9.59 13.31
CA GLN A 101 28.86 -8.21 13.51
C GLN A 101 27.75 -7.26 13.93
N ALA A 102 26.55 -7.37 13.34
CA ALA A 102 25.41 -6.55 13.74
C ALA A 102 25.00 -6.82 15.20
N LEU A 103 25.03 -8.08 15.63
CA LEU A 103 24.77 -8.47 17.02
C LEU A 103 25.87 -7.94 17.95
N GLU A 104 27.14 -8.03 17.54
CA GLU A 104 28.25 -7.57 18.36
C GLU A 104 28.25 -6.05 18.56
N GLN A 105 27.93 -5.29 17.52
CA GLN A 105 27.74 -3.83 17.64
C GLN A 105 26.61 -3.48 18.62
N ARG A 106 25.50 -4.23 18.58
CA ARG A 106 24.40 -4.07 19.55
C ARG A 106 24.82 -4.44 20.98
N ARG A 107 25.63 -5.50 21.14
CA ARG A 107 26.19 -5.92 22.43
C ARG A 107 27.10 -4.86 23.03
N ILE A 108 28.01 -4.28 22.22
CA ILE A 108 28.89 -3.18 22.65
C ILE A 108 28.07 -1.95 23.03
N ALA A 109 27.03 -1.61 22.24
CA ALA A 109 26.15 -0.50 22.57
C ALA A 109 25.45 -0.72 23.93
N LEU A 110 24.88 -1.90 24.16
CA LEU A 110 24.26 -2.29 25.43
C LEU A 110 25.22 -2.16 26.61
N ALA A 111 26.46 -2.64 26.49
CA ALA A 111 27.48 -2.49 27.53
C ALA A 111 27.74 -1.01 27.86
N ARG A 112 27.92 -0.15 26.83
CA ARG A 112 28.10 1.30 27.02
C ARG A 112 26.91 1.98 27.68
N TRP A 113 25.68 1.55 27.39
CA TRP A 113 24.48 2.07 28.07
C TRP A 113 24.44 1.63 29.53
N ASN A 114 24.78 0.38 29.81
CA ASN A 114 24.85 -0.13 31.17
C ASN A 114 25.89 0.60 32.01
N ASP A 115 27.10 0.82 31.48
CA ASP A 115 28.16 1.55 32.17
C ASP A 115 27.75 3.00 32.46
N ARG A 116 27.10 3.67 31.49
CA ARG A 116 26.58 5.02 31.68
C ARG A 116 25.51 5.08 32.77
N LEU A 117 24.59 4.12 32.77
CA LEU A 117 23.54 4.03 33.78
C LEU A 117 24.15 3.82 35.18
N MET A 118 25.08 2.88 35.33
CA MET A 118 25.75 2.60 36.60
C MET A 118 26.52 3.82 37.12
N ASN A 119 27.26 4.49 36.25
CA ASN A 119 28.03 5.68 36.61
C ASN A 119 27.14 6.85 37.02
N GLN A 120 26.06 7.11 36.27
CA GLN A 120 25.09 8.13 36.65
C GLN A 120 24.38 7.81 37.97
N SER A 121 24.00 6.55 38.18
CA SER A 121 23.37 6.11 39.42
C SER A 121 24.30 6.32 40.62
N ARG A 122 25.57 5.92 40.51
CA ARG A 122 26.58 6.14 41.56
C ARG A 122 26.81 7.63 41.84
N SER A 123 26.91 8.44 40.78
CA SER A 123 27.06 9.89 40.92
C SER A 123 25.87 10.54 41.64
N LEU A 124 24.65 10.12 41.29
CA LEU A 124 23.43 10.59 41.93
C LEU A 124 23.39 10.22 43.42
N ALA A 125 23.72 8.96 43.75
CA ALA A 125 23.77 8.49 45.13
C ALA A 125 24.78 9.31 45.97
N SER A 126 26.01 9.48 45.47
CA SER A 126 27.04 10.26 46.17
C SER A 126 26.64 11.73 46.36
N ARG A 127 25.96 12.34 45.37
CA ARG A 127 25.43 13.71 45.52
C ARG A 127 24.38 13.78 46.63
N LYS A 128 23.48 12.79 46.70
CA LYS A 128 22.44 12.72 47.73
C LYS A 128 23.03 12.49 49.12
N GLU A 129 24.03 11.63 49.26
CA GLU A 129 24.77 11.43 50.51
C GLU A 129 25.43 12.72 51.00
N LYS A 130 26.13 13.44 50.10
CA LYS A 130 26.74 14.74 50.44
C LYS A 130 25.71 15.79 50.84
N GLN A 131 24.57 15.85 50.16
CA GLN A 131 23.46 16.73 50.53
C GLN A 131 22.91 16.40 51.92
N LEU A 132 22.74 15.12 52.23
CA LEU A 132 22.23 14.65 53.51
C LEU A 132 23.24 14.92 54.65
N ALA A 133 24.53 14.71 54.40
CA ALA A 133 25.61 15.08 55.32
C ALA A 133 25.64 16.59 55.60
N ALA A 134 25.49 17.43 54.57
CA ALA A 134 25.43 18.88 54.75
C ALA A 134 24.18 19.34 55.52
N LEU A 135 23.01 18.77 55.24
CA LEU A 135 21.76 19.08 55.95
C LEU A 135 21.82 18.64 57.42
N THR A 136 22.36 17.45 57.70
CA THR A 136 22.55 16.97 59.06
C THR A 136 23.56 17.80 59.85
N ALA A 137 24.65 18.25 59.22
CA ALA A 137 25.58 19.18 59.84
C ALA A 137 24.91 20.53 60.18
N ARG A 138 24.18 21.12 59.24
CA ARG A 138 23.41 22.36 59.47
C ARG A 138 22.40 22.22 60.60
N LEU A 139 21.69 21.08 60.65
CA LEU A 139 20.71 20.81 61.69
C LEU A 139 21.36 20.66 63.07
N LYS A 140 22.55 20.05 63.15
CA LYS A 140 23.34 19.99 64.40
C LYS A 140 23.78 21.39 64.84
N ASP A 141 24.35 22.18 63.94
CA ASP A 141 24.82 23.53 64.25
C ASP A 141 23.68 24.48 64.68
N GLN A 142 22.48 24.28 64.14
CA GLN A 142 21.28 25.03 64.53
C GLN A 142 20.54 24.39 65.71
N SER A 143 21.09 23.35 66.35
CA SER A 143 20.43 22.74 67.49
C SER A 143 20.37 23.72 68.68
N PRO A 144 19.20 23.84 69.36
CA PRO A 144 19.04 24.75 70.50
C PRO A 144 20.08 24.50 71.59
N VAL A 145 20.52 23.25 71.77
CA VAL A 145 21.55 22.86 72.74
C VAL A 145 22.92 23.45 72.38
N GLN A 146 23.33 23.43 71.10
CA GLN A 146 24.57 24.07 70.67
C GLN A 146 24.49 25.59 70.72
N GLN A 147 23.35 26.18 70.34
CA GLN A 147 23.16 27.63 70.43
C GLN A 147 23.21 28.13 71.88
N VAL A 148 22.58 27.41 72.82
CA VAL A 148 22.64 27.71 74.26
C VAL A 148 24.08 27.56 74.78
N LYS A 149 24.82 26.55 74.35
CA LYS A 149 26.23 26.37 74.73
C LYS A 149 27.13 27.51 74.22
N ILE A 150 26.93 27.95 72.98
CA ILE A 150 27.65 29.09 72.38
C ILE A 150 27.29 30.39 73.09
N ALA A 151 26.01 30.66 73.35
CA ALA A 151 25.55 31.84 74.08
C ALA A 151 26.11 31.87 75.51
N ARG A 152 26.12 30.73 76.20
CA ARG A 152 26.70 30.59 77.55
C ARG A 152 28.21 30.84 77.58
N ASN A 153 28.93 30.41 76.55
CA ASN A 153 30.37 30.69 76.42
C ASN A 153 30.66 32.17 76.13
N ARG A 154 29.81 32.84 75.34
CA ARG A 154 29.94 34.30 75.08
C ARG A 154 29.70 35.15 76.32
N LEU A 155 28.71 34.78 77.14
CA LEU A 155 28.44 35.45 78.42
C LEU A 155 29.65 35.31 79.37
N ARG A 156 30.21 34.10 79.49
CA ARG A 156 31.41 33.84 80.31
C ARG A 156 32.66 34.60 79.86
N SER A 157 32.78 34.97 78.59
CA SER A 157 33.90 35.77 78.09
C SER A 157 33.69 37.28 78.24
N SER A 158 32.47 37.74 78.49
CA SER A 158 32.14 39.15 78.71
C SER A 158 32.21 39.58 80.18
N ASP A 159 32.21 38.61 81.11
CA ASP A 159 32.36 38.83 82.57
C ASP A 159 33.85 38.82 83.03
N ARG A 160 34.79 39.11 82.12
CA ARG A 160 36.22 39.34 82.42
C ARG A 160 36.67 40.67 81.82
#